data_AF-A0A3B1C456-F1
#
_entry.id   AF-A0A3B1C456-F1
#
_cell.length_a   1.000
_cell.length_b   1.000
_cell.length_c   1.000
_cell.angle_alpha   90.00
_cell.angle_beta   90.00
_cell.angle_gamma   90.00
#
_symmetry.space_group_name_H-M   'P 1'
#
loop_
_entity.id
_entity.type
_entity.pdbx_description
1 polymer ?
#
loop_
_entity_poly.entity_id
_entity_poly.type
_entity_poly.pdbx_seq_one_letter_code
_entity_poly.pdbx_strand_id
1 'polypeptide(L)'
;MGILNITPDSFSDGGKFFNNTSRAVKQAGVMIKQGADIIDVGGESSRPGAAPVGAGEEAGRVIPVIRGIVKRYPKILVSIDSYKPEVVKKALDEGAAMINDISGLRHPEMVKHAADSKAPVVIMHMKGNPQTMQKRPAYKDVVDDIV
;
A
#
# COMPACT_ATOMS: atom_id res chain seq x y z
N MET A 1 10.75 4.74 -5.17
CA MET A 1 9.85 3.97 -4.29
C MET A 1 9.98 2.49 -4.65
N GLY A 2 10.36 1.64 -3.69
CA GLY A 2 10.45 0.18 -3.85
C GLY A 2 9.18 -0.49 -3.35
N ILE A 3 8.57 -1.35 -4.18
CA ILE A 3 7.30 -2.02 -3.88
C ILE A 3 7.58 -3.32 -3.12
N LEU A 4 6.97 -3.48 -1.94
CA LEU A 4 7.09 -4.66 -1.10
C LEU A 4 5.71 -5.27 -0.82
N ASN A 5 5.31 -6.22 -1.66
CA ASN A 5 4.02 -6.90 -1.56
C ASN A 5 4.07 -8.06 -0.55
N ILE A 6 3.19 -8.03 0.45
CA ILE A 6 3.00 -9.07 1.47
C ILE A 6 1.76 -9.89 1.14
N THR A 7 1.67 -10.40 -0.09
CA THR A 7 0.56 -11.21 -0.57
C THR A 7 1.02 -12.63 -0.92
N PRO A 8 0.18 -13.66 -0.74
CA PRO A 8 0.53 -15.04 -1.11
C PRO A 8 0.66 -15.24 -2.62
N ASP A 9 0.01 -14.38 -3.41
CA ASP A 9 -0.12 -14.39 -4.86
C ASP A 9 0.72 -13.30 -5.56
N SER A 10 1.76 -12.78 -4.91
CA SER A 10 2.62 -11.75 -5.50
C SER A 10 3.23 -12.25 -6.82
N PHE A 11 2.90 -11.59 -7.94
CA PHE A 11 3.39 -11.91 -9.30
C PHE A 11 4.88 -11.62 -9.46
N SER A 12 5.42 -10.67 -8.69
CA SER A 12 6.85 -10.37 -8.66
C SER A 12 7.64 -11.37 -7.81
N ASP A 13 7.10 -11.76 -6.64
CA ASP A 13 7.89 -12.43 -5.60
C ASP A 13 7.43 -13.86 -5.25
N GLY A 14 6.30 -14.33 -5.79
CA GLY A 14 5.76 -15.66 -5.56
C GLY A 14 5.40 -15.95 -4.10
N GLY A 15 4.97 -14.94 -3.34
CA GLY A 15 4.58 -15.10 -1.94
C GLY A 15 5.72 -15.28 -0.94
N LYS A 16 6.99 -15.10 -1.35
CA LYS A 16 8.19 -15.31 -0.50
C LYS A 16 8.19 -14.54 0.82
N PHE A 17 7.46 -13.43 0.91
CA PHE A 17 7.41 -12.56 2.09
C PHE A 17 6.17 -12.82 2.95
N PHE A 18 5.17 -13.52 2.41
CA PHE A 18 3.96 -13.90 3.13
C PHE A 18 4.32 -14.85 4.28
N ASN A 19 3.79 -14.60 5.48
CA ASN A 19 4.12 -15.32 6.73
C ASN A 19 5.60 -15.31 7.15
N ASN A 20 6.44 -14.43 6.60
CA ASN A 20 7.83 -14.28 7.01
C ASN A 20 8.26 -12.81 7.11
N THR A 21 7.83 -12.16 8.19
CA THR A 21 8.14 -10.76 8.51
C THR A 21 9.63 -10.45 8.46
N SER A 22 10.47 -11.35 8.99
CA SER A 22 11.93 -11.16 8.99
C SER A 22 12.49 -11.08 7.56
N ARG A 23 11.98 -11.92 6.65
CA ARG A 23 12.39 -11.90 5.25
C ARG A 23 11.89 -10.64 4.54
N ALA A 24 10.66 -10.20 4.79
CA ALA A 24 10.14 -8.94 4.25
C ALA A 24 10.99 -7.73 4.68
N VAL A 25 11.33 -7.64 5.97
CA VAL A 25 12.20 -6.57 6.50
C VAL A 25 13.61 -6.64 5.93
N LYS A 26 14.16 -7.85 5.69
CA LYS A 26 15.45 -8.00 4.99
C LYS A 26 15.36 -7.51 3.55
N GLN A 27 14.25 -7.79 2.86
CA GLN A 27 14.04 -7.33 1.49
C GLN A 27 13.97 -5.79 1.40
N ALA A 28 13.30 -5.13 2.34
CA ALA A 28 13.34 -3.68 2.45
C ALA A 28 14.79 -3.17 2.54
N GLY A 29 15.64 -3.84 3.33
CA GLY A 29 17.07 -3.54 3.40
C GLY A 29 17.82 -3.68 2.08
N VAL A 30 17.46 -4.65 1.24
CA VAL A 30 18.01 -4.81 -0.11
C VAL A 30 17.57 -3.64 -1.00
N MET A 31 16.29 -3.29 -1.00
CA MET A 31 15.75 -2.15 -1.76
C MET A 31 16.41 -0.83 -1.35
N ILE A 32 16.62 -0.61 -0.05
CA ILE A 32 17.32 0.57 0.47
C ILE A 32 18.76 0.62 -0.06
N LYS A 33 19.49 -0.51 -0.03
CA LYS A 33 20.86 -0.57 -0.60
C LYS A 33 20.90 -0.34 -2.10
N GLN A 34 19.81 -0.64 -2.80
CA GLN A 34 19.65 -0.37 -4.23
C GLN A 34 19.21 1.07 -4.53
N GLY A 35 19.05 1.91 -3.50
CA GLY A 35 18.72 3.34 -3.65
C GLY A 35 17.23 3.67 -3.52
N ALA A 36 16.41 2.81 -2.91
CA ALA A 36 15.03 3.18 -2.60
C ALA A 36 14.95 4.15 -1.43
N ASP A 37 14.34 5.32 -1.64
CA ASP A 37 14.05 6.32 -0.59
C ASP A 37 12.71 6.09 0.15
N ILE A 38 11.82 5.33 -0.48
CA ILE A 38 10.49 4.98 0.06
C ILE A 38 10.27 3.50 -0.17
N ILE A 39 9.79 2.78 0.85
CA ILE A 39 9.29 1.41 0.74
C ILE A 39 7.78 1.43 0.82
N ASP A 40 7.11 1.00 -0.24
CA ASP A 40 5.65 0.93 -0.33
C ASP A 40 5.18 -0.48 0.00
N VAL A 41 4.45 -0.63 1.10
CA VAL A 41 4.07 -1.92 1.68
C VAL A 41 2.59 -2.16 1.41
N GLY A 42 2.29 -3.18 0.61
CA GLY A 42 0.92 -3.57 0.26
C GLY A 42 0.57 -4.97 0.78
N GLY A 43 -0.61 -5.12 1.41
CA GLY A 43 -1.11 -6.39 1.96
C GLY A 43 -2.17 -7.07 1.09
N GLU A 44 -2.65 -6.38 0.07
CA GLU A 44 -3.70 -6.79 -0.85
C GLU A 44 -3.26 -6.60 -2.30
N SER A 45 -3.62 -7.54 -3.16
CA SER A 45 -3.34 -7.44 -4.59
C SER A 45 -4.43 -6.59 -5.24
N SER A 46 -4.04 -5.48 -5.86
CA SER A 46 -4.93 -4.65 -6.69
C SER A 46 -5.02 -5.14 -8.15
N ARG A 47 -4.50 -6.35 -8.45
CA ARG A 47 -4.56 -6.90 -9.80
C ARG A 47 -5.99 -7.23 -10.22
N PRO A 48 -6.32 -7.13 -11.52
CA PRO A 48 -7.62 -7.53 -12.03
C PRO A 48 -7.95 -8.98 -11.67
N GLY A 49 -9.10 -9.18 -11.05
CA GLY A 49 -9.57 -10.51 -10.65
C GLY A 49 -9.00 -11.03 -9.32
N ALA A 50 -8.15 -10.26 -8.63
CA ALA A 50 -7.75 -10.59 -7.27
C ALA A 50 -8.97 -10.55 -6.32
N ALA A 51 -9.05 -11.53 -5.42
CA ALA A 51 -10.07 -11.55 -4.38
C ALA A 51 -9.70 -10.50 -3.31
N PRO A 52 -10.64 -9.66 -2.87
CA PRO A 52 -10.39 -8.72 -1.79
C PRO A 52 -10.12 -9.48 -0.49
N VAL A 53 -9.24 -8.94 0.33
CA VAL A 53 -8.94 -9.46 1.66
C VAL A 53 -9.60 -8.58 2.72
N GLY A 54 -9.99 -9.18 3.86
CA GLY A 54 -10.54 -8.41 4.97
C GLY A 54 -9.50 -7.49 5.60
N ALA A 55 -9.93 -6.35 6.16
CA ALA A 55 -9.03 -5.38 6.79
C ALA A 55 -8.15 -5.99 7.91
N GLY A 56 -8.71 -6.91 8.70
CA GLY A 56 -7.95 -7.62 9.73
C GLY A 56 -6.85 -8.53 9.17
N GLU A 57 -7.13 -9.20 8.06
CA GLU A 57 -6.14 -10.05 7.37
C GLU A 57 -5.04 -9.20 6.73
N GLU A 58 -5.40 -8.14 6.02
CA GLU A 58 -4.45 -7.20 5.42
C GLU A 58 -3.55 -6.56 6.49
N ALA A 59 -4.14 -6.08 7.59
CA ALA A 59 -3.39 -5.54 8.72
C ALA A 59 -2.43 -6.58 9.32
N GLY A 60 -2.87 -7.83 9.48
CA GLY A 60 -2.03 -8.93 9.95
C GLY A 60 -0.80 -9.18 9.06
N ARG A 61 -0.91 -8.89 7.76
CA ARG A 61 0.20 -8.98 6.79
C ARG A 61 1.15 -7.79 6.90
N VAL A 62 0.64 -6.56 6.86
CA VAL A 62 1.48 -5.36 6.68
C VAL A 62 2.03 -4.79 7.98
N ILE A 63 1.27 -4.82 9.07
CA ILE A 63 1.64 -4.12 10.32
C ILE A 63 2.94 -4.63 10.93
N PRO A 64 3.16 -5.95 11.08
CA PRO A 64 4.44 -6.45 11.59
C PRO A 64 5.64 -6.06 10.71
N VAL A 65 5.43 -5.96 9.40
CA VAL A 65 6.47 -5.59 8.42
C VAL A 65 6.81 -4.12 8.53
N ILE A 66 5.81 -3.24 8.55
CA ILE A 66 5.98 -1.78 8.71
C ILE A 66 6.75 -1.49 10.00
N ARG A 67 6.28 -2.02 11.14
CA ARG A 67 6.96 -1.89 12.44
C ARG A 67 8.42 -2.34 12.37
N GLY A 68 8.67 -3.48 11.71
CA GLY A 68 10.00 -4.03 11.56
C GLY A 68 10.93 -3.18 10.69
N ILE A 69 10.41 -2.59 9.61
CA ILE A 69 11.15 -1.70 8.71
C ILE A 69 11.49 -0.40 9.43
N VAL A 70 10.50 0.28 10.01
CA VAL A 70 10.66 1.55 10.73
C VAL A 70 11.68 1.40 11.86
N LYS A 71 11.59 0.33 12.65
CA LYS A 71 12.53 0.06 13.74
C LYS A 71 13.96 -0.19 13.24
N ARG A 72 14.12 -0.94 12.14
CA ARG A 72 15.44 -1.37 11.66
C ARG A 72 16.14 -0.31 10.80
N TYR A 73 15.37 0.50 10.08
CA TYR A 73 15.86 1.49 9.12
C TYR A 73 15.20 2.85 9.40
N PRO A 74 15.51 3.53 10.52
CA PRO A 74 14.76 4.71 10.98
C PRO A 74 14.81 5.93 10.04
N LYS A 75 15.66 5.90 9.01
CA LYS A 75 15.75 6.97 8.00
C LYS A 75 14.89 6.72 6.76
N ILE A 76 14.36 5.51 6.59
CA ILE A 76 13.56 5.18 5.40
C ILE A 76 12.13 5.67 5.58
N LEU A 77 11.54 6.18 4.51
CA LEU A 77 10.11 6.47 4.49
C LEU A 77 9.35 5.19 4.15
N VAL A 78 8.30 4.88 4.92
CA VAL A 78 7.41 3.75 4.65
C VAL A 78 6.08 4.30 4.18
N SER A 79 5.63 3.88 3.00
CA SER A 79 4.30 4.13 2.47
C SER A 79 3.42 2.90 2.71
N ILE A 80 2.16 3.11 3.11
CA ILE A 80 1.14 2.05 3.19
C ILE A 80 0.28 2.11 1.91
N ASP A 81 0.33 1.04 1.11
CA ASP A 81 -0.54 0.84 -0.05
C ASP A 81 -1.81 0.12 0.40
N SER A 82 -2.84 0.91 0.71
CA SER A 82 -4.16 0.41 1.13
C SER A 82 -5.23 1.47 0.98
N TYR A 83 -6.42 1.05 0.52
CA TYR A 83 -7.63 1.87 0.48
C TYR A 83 -8.54 1.67 1.70
N LYS A 84 -8.12 0.87 2.69
CA LYS A 84 -8.92 0.53 3.87
C LYS A 84 -8.53 1.42 5.06
N PRO A 85 -9.43 2.27 5.59
CA PRO A 85 -9.12 3.20 6.68
C PRO A 85 -8.51 2.53 7.90
N GLU A 86 -9.06 1.39 8.33
CA GLU A 86 -8.57 0.65 9.50
C GLU A 86 -7.12 0.18 9.36
N VAL A 87 -6.71 -0.23 8.16
CA VAL A 87 -5.35 -0.69 7.87
C VAL A 87 -4.41 0.51 7.88
N VAL A 88 -4.82 1.60 7.24
CA VAL A 88 -4.06 2.85 7.14
C VAL A 88 -3.85 3.47 8.52
N LYS A 89 -4.89 3.54 9.35
CA LYS A 89 -4.78 4.04 10.72
C LYS A 89 -3.74 3.27 11.52
N LYS A 90 -3.81 1.94 11.49
CA LYS A 90 -2.83 1.07 12.18
C LYS A 90 -1.42 1.23 11.62
N ALA A 91 -1.28 1.39 10.30
CA ALA A 91 0.02 1.59 9.68
C ALA A 91 0.67 2.92 10.11
N LEU A 92 -0.12 3.99 10.16
CA LEU A 92 0.34 5.30 10.66
C LEU A 92 0.77 5.23 12.13
N ASP A 93 0.01 4.52 12.97
CA ASP A 93 0.36 4.30 14.39
C ASP A 93 1.69 3.56 14.58
N GLU A 94 2.13 2.81 13.57
CA GLU A 94 3.37 2.02 13.56
C GLU A 94 4.53 2.72 12.83
N GLY A 95 4.31 3.97 12.42
CA GLY A 95 5.32 4.83 11.82
C GLY A 95 5.37 4.81 10.29
N ALA A 96 4.32 4.33 9.60
CA ALA A 96 4.15 4.67 8.20
C ALA A 96 4.09 6.20 8.03
N ALA A 97 4.82 6.72 7.05
CA ALA A 97 5.03 8.14 6.83
C ALA A 97 4.27 8.68 5.61
N MET A 98 3.60 7.82 4.84
CA MET A 98 2.88 8.17 3.62
C MET A 98 1.70 7.21 3.42
N ILE A 99 0.61 7.72 2.84
CA ILE A 99 -0.55 6.92 2.43
C ILE A 99 -0.54 6.81 0.91
N ASN A 100 -0.63 5.60 0.37
CA ASN A 100 -0.85 5.35 -1.05
C ASN A 100 -2.24 4.73 -1.22
N ASP A 101 -3.19 5.52 -1.69
CA ASP A 101 -4.59 5.12 -1.80
C ASP A 101 -5.05 5.12 -3.26
N ILE A 102 -5.09 3.92 -3.85
CA ILE A 102 -5.55 3.69 -5.22
C ILE A 102 -7.02 4.07 -5.44
N SER A 103 -7.81 4.23 -4.37
CA SER A 103 -9.21 4.67 -4.45
C SER A 103 -9.36 6.18 -4.58
N GLY A 104 -8.29 6.95 -4.39
CA GLY A 104 -8.27 8.39 -4.53
C GLY A 104 -8.89 9.14 -3.35
N LEU A 105 -8.70 8.66 -2.11
CA LEU A 105 -9.24 9.24 -0.88
C LEU A 105 -10.76 9.39 -0.85
N ARG A 106 -11.48 8.55 -1.61
CA ARG A 106 -12.95 8.59 -1.68
C ARG A 106 -13.62 8.23 -0.35
N HIS A 107 -12.92 7.55 0.55
CA HIS A 107 -13.43 7.22 1.88
C HIS A 107 -13.22 8.39 2.87
N PRO A 108 -14.26 8.93 3.53
CA PRO A 108 -14.14 10.09 4.43
C PRO A 108 -13.12 9.90 5.55
N GLU A 109 -13.01 8.69 6.10
CA GLU A 109 -12.01 8.39 7.13
C GLU A 109 -10.56 8.46 6.61
N MET A 110 -10.31 8.17 5.33
CA MET A 110 -8.98 8.31 4.74
C MET A 110 -8.54 9.78 4.71
N VAL A 111 -9.47 10.68 4.35
CA VAL A 111 -9.24 12.13 4.41
C VAL A 111 -8.91 12.57 5.82
N LYS A 112 -9.66 12.06 6.82
CA LYS A 112 -9.39 12.34 8.23
C LYS A 112 -8.02 11.83 8.67
N HIS A 113 -7.66 10.59 8.33
CA HIS A 113 -6.36 10.02 8.70
C HIS A 113 -5.20 10.80 8.07
N ALA A 114 -5.32 11.20 6.80
CA ALA A 114 -4.34 12.05 6.15
C ALA A 114 -4.20 13.41 6.85
N ALA A 115 -5.32 14.07 7.18
CA ALA A 115 -5.32 15.36 7.86
C ALA A 115 -4.74 15.28 9.29
N ASP A 116 -5.16 14.31 10.09
CA ASP A 116 -4.74 14.13 11.48
C ASP A 116 -3.25 13.77 11.58
N SER A 117 -2.77 12.89 10.70
CA SER A 117 -1.37 12.46 10.68
C SER A 117 -0.43 13.44 9.99
N LYS A 118 -0.97 14.35 9.16
CA LYS A 118 -0.22 15.18 8.21
C LYS A 118 0.65 14.36 7.24
N ALA A 119 0.32 13.08 7.06
CA ALA A 119 1.02 12.23 6.12
C ALA A 119 0.74 12.70 4.69
N PRO A 120 1.76 12.81 3.81
CA PRO A 120 1.53 12.96 2.39
C PRO A 120 0.71 11.79 1.85
N VAL A 121 -0.07 12.05 0.82
CA VAL A 121 -0.93 11.06 0.17
C VAL A 121 -0.62 10.99 -1.32
N VAL A 122 -0.50 9.77 -1.85
CA VAL A 122 -0.64 9.48 -3.28
C VAL A 122 -2.11 9.24 -3.60
N ILE A 123 -2.70 10.12 -4.40
CA ILE A 123 -4.08 10.02 -4.88
C ILE A 123 -4.04 9.49 -6.31
N MET A 124 -4.70 8.37 -6.57
CA MET A 124 -4.75 7.75 -7.88
C MET A 124 -6.11 7.90 -8.53
N HIS A 125 -6.13 8.19 -9.84
CA HIS A 125 -7.34 8.07 -10.63
C HIS A 125 -7.68 6.60 -10.87
N MET A 126 -8.92 6.23 -10.59
CA MET A 126 -9.45 4.90 -10.86
C MET A 126 -10.92 4.97 -11.26
N LYS A 127 -11.26 4.36 -12.39
CA LYS A 127 -12.65 4.15 -12.82
C LYS A 127 -13.18 2.83 -12.29
N GLY A 128 -14.33 2.86 -11.62
CA GLY A 128 -14.87 1.69 -10.92
C GLY A 128 -14.12 1.39 -9.62
N ASN A 129 -13.73 0.13 -9.43
CA ASN A 129 -13.02 -0.37 -8.25
C ASN A 129 -11.87 -1.30 -8.66
N PRO A 130 -10.97 -1.72 -7.75
CA PRO A 130 -9.79 -2.50 -8.11
C PRO A 130 -10.11 -3.79 -8.89
N GLN A 131 -11.28 -4.39 -8.67
CA GLN A 131 -11.71 -5.62 -9.37
C GLN A 131 -12.24 -5.36 -10.78
N THR A 132 -12.72 -4.15 -11.06
CA THR A 132 -13.44 -3.79 -12.30
C THR A 132 -12.71 -2.75 -13.15
N MET A 133 -11.71 -2.06 -12.61
CA MET A 133 -11.05 -0.92 -13.26
C MET A 133 -10.39 -1.24 -14.61
N GLN A 134 -10.03 -2.50 -14.84
CA GLN A 134 -9.48 -2.97 -16.12
C GLN A 134 -10.52 -3.60 -17.05
N LYS A 135 -11.77 -3.75 -16.62
CA LYS A 135 -12.84 -4.35 -17.44
C LYS A 135 -13.41 -3.30 -18.40
N ARG A 136 -12.81 -3.24 -19.61
CA ARG A 136 -13.21 -2.33 -20.71
C ARG A 136 -13.35 -0.87 -20.26
N PRO A 137 -12.31 -0.24 -19.68
CA PRO A 137 -12.35 1.17 -19.38
C PRO A 137 -12.48 1.97 -20.68
N ALA A 138 -13.53 2.80 -20.78
CA ALA A 138 -13.75 3.71 -21.90
C ALA A 138 -14.00 5.11 -21.35
N TYR A 139 -13.34 6.11 -21.93
CA TYR A 139 -13.47 7.52 -21.56
C TYR A 139 -13.84 8.30 -22.82
N LYS A 140 -14.56 9.42 -22.65
CA LYS A 140 -14.77 10.36 -23.76
C LYS A 140 -13.50 11.17 -23.99
N ASP A 141 -12.93 11.66 -22.90
CA ASP A 141 -11.60 12.25 -22.83
C ASP A 141 -10.99 11.87 -21.47
N VAL A 142 -9.89 11.12 -21.48
CA VAL A 142 -9.28 10.63 -20.24
C VAL A 142 -8.59 11.73 -19.45
N VAL A 143 -8.17 12.82 -20.11
CA VAL A 143 -7.53 13.94 -19.43
C VAL A 143 -8.58 14.69 -18.63
N ASP A 144 -9.70 15.07 -19.26
CA ASP A 144 -10.81 15.74 -18.58
C ASP A 144 -11.38 14.93 -17.41
N ASP A 145 -11.39 13.60 -17.51
CA ASP A 145 -11.85 12.71 -16.43
C ASP A 145 -10.84 12.61 -15.26
N ILE A 146 -9.59 13.07 -15.42
CA ILE A 146 -8.52 13.02 -14.40
C ILE A 146 -8.32 14.36 -13.67
N VAL A 147 -8.49 15.51 -14.35
CA VAL A 147 -8.22 16.86 -13.79
C VAL A 147 -9.35 17.43 -12.94
#